data_AF-A0A7S2INW8-F1
#
_entry.id   AF-A0A7S2INW8-F1
#
_cell.length_a   1.000
_cell.length_b   1.000
_cell.length_c   1.000
_cell.angle_alpha   90.00
_cell.angle_beta   90.00
_cell.angle_gamma   90.00
#
_symmetry.space_group_name_H-M   'P 1'
#
loop_
_entity.id
_entity.type
_entity.pdbx_description
1 polymer ?
#
loop_
_entity_poly.entity_id
_entity_poly.type
_entity_poly.pdbx_seq_one_letter_code
_entity_poly.pdbx_strand_id
1 'polypeptide(L)'
;EFLKINNFKTCFVSNETELDIRQEGDGATKFTATVEGTGDDNPTVPVELTPLQKNRAVSCVFEGQDEVVFEVGASEGDAARVFQFVVRPIMRCAWTKMPDGTLLAADDANSPISLVEHSGSEHVRFSPALALGLALAA
;
A
#
# COMPACT_ATOMS: atom_id res chain seq x y z
N GLU A 1 -3.53 -5.22 -13.12
CA GLU A 1 -4.38 -4.27 -12.34
C GLU A 1 -3.47 -3.30 -11.61
N PHE A 2 -4.00 -2.17 -11.13
CA PHE A 2 -3.16 -1.16 -10.47
C PHE A 2 -3.86 -0.41 -9.34
N LEU A 3 -3.03 0.12 -8.43
CA LEU A 3 -3.35 1.15 -7.46
C LEU A 3 -2.54 2.40 -7.79
N LYS A 4 -3.18 3.56 -7.95
CA LYS A 4 -2.50 4.86 -7.97
C LYS A 4 -2.80 5.61 -6.69
N ILE A 5 -1.77 6.17 -6.08
CA ILE A 5 -1.89 6.88 -4.81
C ILE A 5 -0.86 8.00 -4.72
N ASN A 6 -1.25 9.09 -4.05
CA ASN A 6 -0.50 10.32 -3.90
C ASN A 6 -0.55 10.79 -2.43
N ASN A 7 0.25 11.81 -2.09
CA ASN A 7 0.27 12.45 -0.77
C ASN A 7 0.55 11.51 0.43
N PHE A 8 1.25 10.40 0.19
CA PHE A 8 1.79 9.55 1.26
C PHE A 8 3.22 9.98 1.58
N LYS A 9 3.64 9.76 2.82
CA LYS A 9 5.03 9.96 3.26
C LYS A 9 5.90 8.80 2.76
N THR A 10 5.51 7.59 3.13
CA THR A 10 6.22 6.35 2.77
C THR A 10 5.22 5.23 2.49
N CYS A 11 5.45 4.46 1.44
CA CYS A 11 4.81 3.16 1.24
C CYS A 11 5.82 2.03 1.47
N PHE A 12 5.32 0.90 1.95
CA PHE A 12 6.08 -0.32 2.19
C PHE A 12 5.58 -1.42 1.25
N VAL A 13 6.51 -2.11 0.60
CA VAL A 13 6.29 -3.35 -0.16
C VAL A 13 7.29 -4.41 0.32
N SER A 14 7.17 -5.66 -0.12
CA SER A 14 8.18 -6.68 0.20
C SER A 14 9.42 -6.55 -0.70
N ASN A 15 10.53 -7.14 -0.28
CA ASN A 15 11.75 -7.31 -1.07
C ASN A 15 11.59 -8.17 -2.32
N GLU A 16 10.54 -9.00 -2.38
CA GLU A 16 10.20 -9.85 -3.53
C GLU A 16 8.87 -9.41 -4.16
N THR A 17 8.59 -8.11 -4.15
CA THR A 17 7.31 -7.57 -4.62
C THR A 17 6.99 -7.98 -6.06
N GLU A 18 5.74 -8.36 -6.30
CA GLU A 18 5.16 -8.60 -7.63
C GLU A 18 4.43 -7.34 -8.14
N LEU A 19 4.93 -6.17 -7.74
CA LEU A 19 4.43 -4.86 -8.15
C LEU A 19 5.51 -4.10 -8.94
N ASP A 20 5.16 -3.64 -10.13
CA ASP A 20 5.91 -2.62 -10.87
C ASP A 20 5.49 -1.24 -10.33
N ILE A 21 6.46 -0.50 -9.79
CA ILE A 21 6.22 0.74 -9.05
C ILE A 21 6.81 1.89 -9.85
N ARG A 22 5.96 2.82 -10.30
CA ARG A 22 6.37 3.97 -11.13
C ARG A 22 5.78 5.27 -10.61
N GLN A 23 6.57 6.34 -10.68
CA GLN A 23 6.04 7.69 -10.53
C GLN A 23 5.42 8.13 -11.85
N GLU A 24 4.21 8.67 -11.76
CA GLU A 24 3.44 9.19 -12.88
C GLU A 24 3.64 10.72 -12.99
N GLY A 25 3.38 11.28 -14.17
CA GLY A 25 3.56 12.71 -14.42
C GLY A 25 2.63 13.64 -13.61
N ASP A 26 1.59 13.09 -13.00
CA ASP A 26 0.63 13.77 -12.12
C ASP A 26 1.07 13.78 -10.64
N GLY A 27 2.27 13.26 -10.33
CA GLY A 27 2.80 13.16 -8.97
C GLY A 27 2.29 11.95 -8.18
N ALA A 28 1.41 11.12 -8.76
CA ALA A 28 1.00 9.87 -8.15
C ALA A 28 2.08 8.80 -8.30
N THR A 29 2.10 7.86 -7.37
CA THR A 29 2.82 6.59 -7.53
C THR A 29 1.82 5.52 -7.95
N LYS A 30 2.12 4.83 -9.05
CA LYS A 30 1.35 3.72 -9.57
C LYS A 30 2.03 2.40 -9.21
N PHE A 31 1.28 1.54 -8.53
CA PHE A 31 1.64 0.17 -8.19
C PHE A 31 0.85 -0.75 -9.12
N THR A 32 1.52 -1.44 -10.04
CA THR A 32 0.89 -2.30 -11.04
C THR A 32 1.27 -3.75 -10.78
N ALA A 33 0.29 -4.65 -10.67
CA ALA A 33 0.55 -6.08 -10.55
C ALA A 33 1.30 -6.59 -11.79
N THR A 34 2.36 -7.38 -11.59
CA THR A 34 3.16 -7.98 -12.67
C THR A 34 2.76 -9.43 -12.98
N VAL A 35 1.95 -10.04 -12.12
CA VAL A 35 1.50 -11.43 -12.21
C VAL A 35 -0.02 -11.47 -12.08
N GLU A 36 -0.67 -12.26 -12.93
CA GLU A 36 -2.12 -12.51 -12.86
C GLU A 36 -2.46 -13.36 -11.63
N GLY A 37 -3.54 -12.99 -10.93
CA GLY A 37 -4.02 -13.74 -9.77
C GLY A 37 -4.95 -14.89 -10.15
N THR A 38 -5.09 -15.88 -9.27
CA THR A 38 -5.95 -17.04 -9.51
C THR A 38 -7.26 -17.00 -8.72
N GLY A 39 -7.39 -16.10 -7.75
CA GLY A 39 -8.51 -16.04 -6.81
C GLY A 39 -8.32 -16.95 -5.60
N ASP A 40 -7.71 -18.13 -5.78
CA ASP A 40 -7.29 -19.02 -4.69
C ASP A 40 -6.15 -18.43 -3.86
N ASP A 41 -5.41 -17.49 -4.45
CA ASP A 41 -4.35 -16.71 -3.81
C ASP A 41 -4.88 -15.58 -2.90
N ASN A 42 -6.19 -15.36 -2.85
CA ASN A 42 -6.80 -14.38 -1.95
C ASN A 42 -6.64 -14.75 -0.47
N PRO A 43 -6.36 -13.79 0.42
CA PRO A 43 -6.31 -14.04 1.86
C PRO A 43 -7.65 -14.57 2.40
N THR A 44 -7.61 -15.70 3.10
CA THR A 44 -8.77 -16.23 3.85
C THR A 44 -8.83 -15.66 5.26
N VAL A 45 -7.68 -15.27 5.82
CA VAL A 45 -7.55 -14.60 7.12
C VAL A 45 -6.81 -13.27 6.92
N PRO A 46 -7.45 -12.12 7.20
CA PRO A 46 -6.92 -10.81 6.79
C PRO A 46 -5.74 -10.29 7.64
N VAL A 47 -5.27 -11.08 8.62
CA VAL A 47 -4.13 -10.75 9.50
C VAL A 47 -3.03 -11.81 9.48
N GLU A 48 -3.20 -12.87 8.67
CA GLU A 48 -2.23 -13.94 8.46
C GLU A 48 -2.02 -14.09 6.95
N LEU A 49 -0.92 -13.56 6.43
CA LEU A 49 -0.67 -13.51 5.00
C LEU A 49 0.48 -14.42 4.63
N THR A 50 0.34 -15.17 3.54
CA THR A 50 1.47 -15.91 2.96
C THR A 50 2.51 -14.94 2.41
N PRO A 51 3.78 -15.39 2.18
CA PRO A 51 4.77 -14.58 1.49
C PRO A 51 4.28 -14.05 0.14
N LEU A 52 3.60 -14.88 -0.65
CA LEU A 52 3.00 -14.47 -1.93
C LEU A 52 1.99 -13.33 -1.76
N GLN A 53 1.11 -13.41 -0.77
CA GLN A 53 0.13 -12.36 -0.49
C GLN A 53 0.81 -11.05 -0.04
N LYS A 54 1.90 -11.13 0.72
CA LYS A 54 2.72 -9.95 1.09
C LYS A 54 3.49 -9.37 -0.10
N ASN A 55 3.92 -10.20 -1.06
CA ASN A 55 4.56 -9.74 -2.30
C ASN A 55 3.61 -8.94 -3.20
N ARG A 56 2.30 -9.06 -3.01
CA ARG A 56 1.27 -8.35 -3.79
C ARG A 56 0.60 -7.22 -2.99
N ALA A 57 1.16 -6.88 -1.84
CA ALA A 57 0.59 -5.91 -0.93
C ALA A 57 1.42 -4.62 -0.89
N VAL A 58 0.73 -3.53 -0.58
CA VAL A 58 1.32 -2.23 -0.29
C VAL A 58 0.66 -1.68 0.98
N SER A 59 1.43 -1.03 1.84
CA SER A 59 0.90 -0.26 2.97
C SER A 59 1.55 1.12 2.98
N CYS A 60 0.73 2.17 3.00
CA CYS A 60 1.21 3.55 2.94
C CYS A 60 0.92 4.30 4.24
N VAL A 61 1.87 5.15 4.65
CA VAL A 61 1.76 6.05 5.79
C VAL A 61 1.44 7.44 5.28
N PHE A 62 0.38 8.02 5.85
CA PHE A 62 -0.06 9.39 5.59
C PHE A 62 0.17 10.21 6.85
N GLU A 63 0.65 11.44 6.70
CA GLU A 63 0.81 12.39 7.81
C GLU A 63 0.12 13.71 7.46
N GLY A 64 -0.67 14.24 8.41
CA GLY A 64 -1.32 15.53 8.28
C GLY A 64 -2.37 15.62 7.16
N GLN A 65 -2.97 14.50 6.76
CA GLN A 65 -4.03 14.46 5.74
C GLN A 65 -5.38 14.21 6.39
N ASP A 66 -6.39 14.99 6.01
CA ASP A 66 -7.80 14.77 6.40
C ASP A 66 -8.54 13.88 5.38
N GLU A 67 -7.94 13.66 4.21
CA GLU A 67 -8.48 12.87 3.10
C GLU A 67 -7.35 12.09 2.41
N VAL A 68 -7.66 10.85 2.01
CA VAL A 68 -6.79 10.04 1.15
C VAL A 68 -7.56 9.69 -0.11
N VAL A 69 -7.05 10.17 -1.24
CA VAL A 69 -7.56 9.82 -2.57
C VAL A 69 -6.67 8.74 -3.16
N PHE A 70 -7.29 7.67 -3.65
CA PHE A 70 -6.60 6.63 -4.40
C PHE A 70 -7.48 6.16 -5.56
N GLU A 71 -6.83 5.73 -6.64
CA GLU A 71 -7.49 5.20 -7.82
C GLU A 71 -7.12 3.72 -7.95
N VAL A 72 -8.12 2.88 -8.22
CA VAL A 72 -7.90 1.46 -8.52
C VAL A 72 -8.44 1.18 -9.91
N GLY A 73 -7.66 0.46 -10.71
CA GLY A 73 -8.04 0.14 -12.07
C GLY A 73 -7.59 -1.25 -12.52
N ALA A 74 -8.23 -1.72 -13.58
CA ALA A 74 -7.88 -2.93 -14.30
C ALA A 74 -7.49 -2.56 -15.74
N SER A 75 -6.57 -3.35 -16.31
CA SER A 75 -6.30 -3.33 -17.75
C SER A 75 -7.38 -4.11 -18.50
N GLU A 76 -7.44 -3.96 -19.82
CA GLU A 76 -8.30 -4.77 -20.69
C GLU A 76 -8.00 -6.27 -20.51
N GLY A 77 -9.06 -7.09 -20.54
CA GLY A 77 -8.99 -8.54 -20.39
C GLY A 77 -10.39 -9.16 -20.33
N ASP A 78 -10.45 -10.49 -20.38
CA ASP A 78 -11.72 -11.25 -20.45
C ASP A 78 -12.21 -11.77 -19.09
N ALA A 79 -11.45 -11.53 -18.02
CA ALA A 79 -11.79 -11.97 -16.67
C ALA A 79 -12.54 -10.87 -15.89
N ALA A 80 -13.49 -11.28 -15.04
CA ALA A 80 -14.16 -10.36 -14.13
C ALA A 80 -13.20 -9.90 -13.03
N ARG A 81 -13.17 -8.58 -12.76
CA ARG A 81 -12.38 -8.02 -11.66
C ARG A 81 -13.27 -7.55 -10.52
N VAL A 82 -12.92 -7.95 -9.31
CA VAL A 82 -13.58 -7.53 -8.07
C VAL A 82 -12.62 -6.70 -7.24
N PHE A 83 -13.07 -5.54 -6.79
CA PHE A 83 -12.34 -4.68 -5.86
C PHE A 83 -13.09 -4.66 -4.53
N GLN A 84 -12.44 -5.18 -3.48
CA GLN A 84 -12.95 -5.14 -2.11
C GLN A 84 -11.98 -4.32 -1.27
N PHE A 85 -12.53 -3.45 -0.42
CA PHE A 85 -11.72 -2.51 0.34
C PHE A 85 -11.88 -2.76 1.84
N VAL A 86 -10.75 -3.06 2.48
CA VAL A 86 -10.55 -2.95 3.92
C VAL A 86 -9.16 -2.36 4.09
N VAL A 87 -9.08 -1.15 4.63
CA VAL A 87 -7.80 -0.46 4.80
C VAL A 87 -7.14 -0.95 6.10
N ARG A 88 -6.00 -1.63 5.97
CA ARG A 88 -5.18 -2.10 7.10
C ARG A 88 -3.70 -1.98 6.76
N PRO A 89 -2.83 -1.66 7.72
CA PRO A 89 -1.37 -1.61 7.52
C PRO A 89 -0.76 -3.03 7.50
N ILE A 90 -1.20 -3.88 6.57
CA ILE A 90 -0.87 -5.31 6.56
C ILE A 90 0.63 -5.60 6.43
N MET A 91 1.40 -4.75 5.75
CA MET A 91 2.85 -4.95 5.65
C MET A 91 3.56 -4.81 7.00
N ARG A 92 2.99 -4.04 7.92
CA ARG A 92 3.58 -3.80 9.26
C ARG A 92 2.88 -4.54 10.39
N CYS A 93 1.64 -5.01 10.18
CA CYS A 93 0.81 -5.55 11.26
C CYS A 93 0.29 -6.96 11.01
N ALA A 94 0.36 -7.50 9.78
CA ALA A 94 -0.06 -8.88 9.52
C ALA A 94 1.10 -9.85 9.76
N TRP A 95 0.79 -11.02 10.32
CA TRP A 95 1.72 -12.12 10.45
C TRP A 95 2.07 -12.70 9.09
N THR A 96 3.30 -13.21 8.94
CA THR A 96 3.70 -14.02 7.79
C THR A 96 3.37 -15.48 8.08
N LYS A 97 2.49 -16.09 7.31
CA LYS A 97 2.11 -17.49 7.40
C LYS A 97 2.98 -18.35 6.50
N MET A 98 3.81 -19.19 7.11
CA MET A 98 4.75 -20.08 6.44
C MET A 98 4.03 -21.34 5.92
N PRO A 99 4.62 -22.09 4.96
CA PRO A 99 4.00 -23.29 4.39
C PRO A 99 3.67 -24.39 5.40
N ASP A 100 4.42 -24.47 6.50
CA ASP A 100 4.20 -25.40 7.62
C ASP A 100 3.11 -24.93 8.60
N GLY A 101 2.53 -23.75 8.38
CA GLY A 101 1.53 -23.12 9.24
C GLY A 101 2.11 -22.25 10.35
N THR A 102 3.43 -22.17 10.49
CA THR A 102 4.08 -21.28 11.45
C THR A 102 3.73 -19.82 11.14
N LEU A 103 3.43 -19.04 12.17
CA LEU A 103 3.18 -17.61 12.07
C LEU A 103 4.39 -16.84 12.59
N LEU A 104 4.96 -16.00 11.75
CA LEU A 104 6.05 -15.08 12.10
C LEU A 104 5.49 -13.66 12.20
N ALA A 105 5.91 -12.90 13.21
CA ALA A 105 5.55 -11.50 13.31
C ALA A 105 6.04 -10.71 12.09
N ALA A 106 5.45 -9.54 11.81
CA ALA A 106 5.79 -8.76 10.63
C ALA A 106 7.27 -8.32 10.61
N ASP A 107 7.87 -8.11 11.79
CA ASP A 107 9.26 -7.72 12.03
C ASP A 107 10.13 -8.87 12.56
N ASP A 108 9.65 -10.11 12.48
CA ASP A 108 10.42 -11.28 12.90
C ASP A 108 11.70 -11.43 12.06
N ALA A 109 12.84 -11.63 12.71
CA ALA A 109 14.14 -11.76 12.04
C ALA A 109 14.23 -12.97 11.10
N ASN A 110 13.37 -13.98 11.29
CA ASN A 110 13.30 -15.17 10.45
C ASN A 110 12.24 -15.05 9.34
N SER A 111 11.52 -13.93 9.27
CA SER A 111 10.57 -13.68 8.19
C SER A 111 11.32 -13.58 6.86
N PRO A 112 10.87 -14.26 5.79
CA PRO A 112 11.42 -14.09 4.45
C PRO A 112 11.09 -12.70 3.87
N ILE A 113 10.12 -12.01 4.48
CA ILE A 113 9.68 -10.68 4.06
C ILE A 113 10.49 -9.63 4.81
N SER A 114 11.21 -8.81 4.04
CA SER A 114 11.78 -7.54 4.48
C SER A 114 11.05 -6.40 3.79
N LEU A 115 10.83 -5.30 4.52
CA LEU A 115 10.11 -4.15 4.00
C LEU A 115 11.04 -3.25 3.19
N VAL A 116 10.63 -2.95 1.96
CA VAL A 116 11.28 -1.97 1.09
C VAL A 116 10.44 -0.71 1.10
N GLU A 117 11.09 0.41 1.45
CA GLU A 117 10.46 1.72 1.53
C GLU A 117 10.47 2.43 0.17
N HIS A 118 9.33 2.99 -0.18
CA HIS A 118 9.18 3.91 -1.31
C HIS A 118 8.66 5.24 -0.77
N SER A 119 9.45 6.29 -0.90
CA SER A 119 9.04 7.64 -0.51
C SER A 119 8.08 8.21 -1.54
N GLY A 120 7.03 8.87 -1.05
CA GLY A 120 6.12 9.62 -1.90
C GLY A 120 6.78 10.93 -2.34
N SER A 121 6.28 11.49 -3.44
CA SER A 121 6.51 12.91 -3.71
C SER A 121 5.64 13.68 -2.71
N GLU A 122 6.23 14.12 -1.60
CA GLU A 122 5.58 15.12 -0.76
C GLU A 122 5.41 16.35 -1.65
N HIS A 123 4.16 16.75 -1.94
CA HIS A 123 3.93 18.13 -2.31
C HIS A 123 4.44 18.96 -1.13
N VAL A 124 5.62 19.56 -1.31
CA VAL A 124 6.17 20.57 -0.41
C VAL A 124 5.10 21.66 -0.32
N ARG A 125 4.21 21.55 0.67
CA ARG A 125 3.42 22.68 1.13
C ARG A 125 4.43 23.59 1.81
N PHE A 126 5.03 24.47 1.01
CA PHE A 126 5.51 25.74 1.53
C PHE A 126 4.30 26.48 2.09
N SER A 127 3.94 26.22 3.34
CA SER A 127 3.41 27.27 4.19
C SER A 127 4.52 27.60 5.17
N PRO A 128 5.24 28.74 5.00
CA PRO A 128 5.97 29.26 6.13
C PRO A 128 4.94 29.51 7.23
N ALA A 129 5.35 29.30 8.47
CA ALA A 129 4.57 29.67 9.64
C ALA A 129 4.02 31.09 9.48
N LEU A 130 2.75 31.21 9.15
CA LEU A 130 1.97 32.42 9.38
C LEU A 130 0.99 32.05 10.48
N ALA A 131 1.45 32.21 11.72
CA ALA A 131 0.55 32.40 12.83
C ALA A 131 -0.25 33.68 12.52
N LEU A 132 -1.47 33.52 12.03
CA LEU A 132 -2.45 34.59 11.99
C LEU A 132 -3.77 34.04 12.50
N GLY A 133 -4.02 34.27 13.79
CA GLY A 133 -5.34 34.11 14.36
C GLY A 133 -6.27 35.15 13.77
N LEU A 134 -7.43 34.72 13.30
CA LEU A 134 -8.56 35.62 13.09
C LEU A 134 -9.86 34.87 13.38
N ALA A 135 -10.46 35.20 14.52
CA ALA A 135 -11.87 34.96 14.76
C ALA A 135 -12.66 36.05 14.05
N LEU A 136 -13.69 35.68 13.28
CA LEU A 136 -14.80 36.58 12.99
C LEU A 136 -16.09 35.77 12.91
N ALA A 137 -16.99 36.14 13.81
CA ALA A 137 -18.39 35.80 13.79
C ALA A 137 -19.12 36.71 12.79
N ALA A 138 -20.00 36.10 12.00
CA ALA A 138 -21.31 36.62 11.58
C ALA A 138 -22.13 35.45 11.03
#